data_AF-A0AAY4BM68-F1
#
_entry.id   AF-A0AAY4BM68-F1
#
_cell.length_a   1.000
_cell.length_b   1.000
_cell.length_c   1.000
_cell.angle_alpha   90.00
_cell.angle_beta   90.00
_cell.angle_gamma   90.00
#
_symmetry.space_group_name_H-M   'P 1'
#
loop_
_entity.id
_entity.type
_entity.pdbx_description
1 polymer ?
#
loop_
_entity_poly.entity_id
_entity_poly.type
_entity_poly.pdbx_seq_one_letter_code
_entity_poly.pdbx_strand_id
1 'polypeptide(L)'
;MASRKKVLLKVIILGDSGVGKTSLMNQYVNKKFSNQYKATIGADFLTKEVMVDDRLVTMQVPTKRAQAWCQSKSNIPYFETSAKEAINVDQAFQTIARNALKQESETDTYFPDKIELKNERPPPSGDGCNC
;
A
#
# COMPACT_ATOMS: atom_id res chain seq x y z
N MET A 1 -20.94 -18.09 23.81
CA MET A 1 -19.62 -18.01 23.15
C MET A 1 -19.72 -16.95 22.05
N ALA A 2 -18.91 -15.89 22.08
CA ALA A 2 -18.97 -14.84 21.07
C ALA A 2 -18.47 -15.39 19.72
N SER A 3 -19.33 -15.36 18.70
CA SER A 3 -18.95 -15.69 17.33
C SER A 3 -17.93 -14.66 16.83
N ARG A 4 -16.69 -15.10 16.56
CA ARG A 4 -15.67 -14.22 16.00
C ARG A 4 -16.06 -13.90 14.55
N LYS A 5 -16.43 -12.65 14.29
CA LYS A 5 -16.67 -12.13 12.94
C LYS A 5 -15.39 -12.29 12.12
N LYS A 6 -15.48 -12.95 10.97
CA LYS A 6 -14.37 -13.08 10.02
C LYS A 6 -14.32 -11.82 9.17
N VAL A 7 -13.18 -11.14 9.19
CA VAL A 7 -12.92 -9.94 8.37
C VAL A 7 -12.08 -10.34 7.16
N LEU A 8 -12.40 -9.77 5.98
CA LEU A 8 -11.68 -10.01 4.74
C LEU A 8 -10.90 -8.75 4.35
N LEU A 9 -9.58 -8.80 4.49
CA LEU A 9 -8.69 -7.71 4.11
C LEU A 9 -8.19 -7.89 2.68
N LYS A 10 -8.29 -6.85 1.85
CA LYS A 10 -7.70 -6.80 0.51
C LYS A 10 -6.39 -6.02 0.55
N VAL A 11 -5.27 -6.67 0.25
CA VAL A 11 -3.92 -6.08 0.26
C VAL A 11 -3.38 -6.03 -1.17
N ILE A 12 -2.83 -4.89 -1.57
CA ILE A 12 -2.16 -4.68 -2.88
C ILE A 12 -0.67 -4.46 -2.62
N ILE A 13 0.19 -5.13 -3.39
CA ILE A 13 1.65 -4.99 -3.34
C ILE A 13 2.12 -4.22 -4.58
N LEU A 14 2.78 -3.09 -4.38
CA LEU A 14 3.31 -2.23 -5.45
C LEU A 14 4.85 -2.26 -5.46
N GLY A 15 5.44 -1.97 -6.62
CA GLY A 15 6.88 -1.90 -6.82
C GLY A 15 7.29 -2.28 -8.24
N ASP A 16 8.52 -1.96 -8.63
CA ASP A 16 9.05 -2.18 -9.98
C ASP A 16 9.09 -3.67 -10.37
N SER A 17 9.18 -3.95 -11.67
CA SER A 17 9.41 -5.33 -12.15
C SER A 17 10.70 -5.89 -11.54
N GLY A 18 10.67 -7.16 -11.13
CA GLY A 18 11.85 -7.83 -10.57
C GLY A 18 12.19 -7.64 -9.10
N VAL A 19 11.52 -6.75 -8.37
CA VAL A 19 11.83 -6.52 -6.94
C VAL A 19 11.39 -7.66 -6.00
N GLY A 20 10.88 -8.77 -6.54
CA GLY A 20 10.51 -9.95 -5.73
C GLY A 20 9.10 -9.93 -5.12
N LYS A 21 8.18 -9.08 -5.58
CA LYS A 21 6.77 -9.02 -5.09
C LYS A 21 6.09 -10.39 -5.09
N THR A 22 6.15 -11.10 -6.21
CA THR A 22 5.56 -12.44 -6.38
C THR A 22 6.22 -13.45 -5.45
N SER A 23 7.54 -13.41 -5.33
CA SER A 23 8.31 -14.29 -4.44
C SER A 23 7.97 -14.04 -2.97
N LEU A 24 7.81 -12.78 -2.57
CA LEU A 24 7.43 -12.39 -1.22
C LEU A 24 6.01 -12.89 -0.87
N MET A 25 5.06 -12.72 -1.79
CA MET A 25 3.70 -13.24 -1.62
C MET A 25 3.66 -14.76 -1.57
N ASN A 26 4.38 -15.43 -2.46
CA ASN A 26 4.45 -16.89 -2.49
C ASN A 26 5.14 -17.45 -1.24
N GLN A 27 6.17 -16.75 -0.73
CA GLN A 27 6.82 -17.14 0.51
C GLN A 27 5.90 -16.98 1.72
N TYR A 28 5.05 -15.94 1.74
CA TYR A 28 4.08 -15.78 2.80
C TYR A 28 2.97 -16.85 2.76
N VAL A 29 2.35 -17.05 1.60
CA VAL A 29 1.17 -17.91 1.43
C VAL A 29 1.55 -19.40 1.40
N ASN A 30 2.56 -19.75 0.60
CA ASN A 30 2.90 -21.14 0.29
C ASN A 30 4.15 -21.62 1.02
N LYS A 31 4.85 -20.76 1.78
CA LYS A 31 6.13 -21.07 2.46
C LYS A 31 7.16 -21.68 1.52
N LYS A 32 7.11 -21.27 0.25
CA LYS A 32 7.95 -21.78 -0.83
C LYS A 32 8.64 -20.62 -1.54
N PHE A 33 9.93 -20.78 -1.72
CA PHE A 33 10.73 -19.98 -2.63
C PHE A 33 11.17 -20.85 -3.80
N SER A 34 10.95 -20.36 -5.03
CA SER A 34 11.43 -21.04 -6.23
C SER A 34 12.60 -20.25 -6.81
N ASN A 35 13.77 -20.89 -6.86
CA ASN A 35 14.89 -20.42 -7.69
C ASN A 35 14.59 -20.61 -9.19
N GLN A 36 13.69 -21.55 -9.53
CA GLN A 36 13.21 -21.71 -10.91
C GLN A 36 12.31 -20.53 -11.24
N TYR A 37 12.89 -19.65 -12.03
CA TYR A 37 12.29 -18.46 -12.58
C TYR A 37 11.14 -18.81 -13.52
N LYS A 38 9.92 -19.00 -13.00
CA LYS A 38 8.70 -18.86 -13.81
C LYS A 38 8.42 -17.36 -13.91
N ALA A 39 9.06 -16.72 -14.89
CA ALA A 39 8.78 -15.34 -15.24
C ALA A 39 7.26 -15.13 -15.34
N THR A 40 6.70 -14.26 -14.51
CA THR A 40 5.71 -13.31 -15.03
C THR A 40 6.55 -12.08 -15.34
N ILE A 41 7.13 -12.04 -16.54
CA ILE A 41 7.94 -10.94 -17.12
C ILE A 41 8.73 -10.11 -16.07
N GLY A 42 10.00 -10.48 -15.85
CA GLY A 42 11.01 -9.68 -15.11
C GLY A 42 10.89 -9.77 -13.58
N ALA A 43 11.89 -10.12 -12.78
CA ALA A 43 13.34 -10.20 -12.94
C ALA A 43 13.91 -11.00 -11.75
N ASP A 44 15.19 -11.29 -11.87
CA ASP A 44 16.07 -11.92 -10.89
C ASP A 44 16.22 -11.06 -9.63
N PHE A 45 16.53 -11.66 -8.48
CA PHE A 45 16.85 -10.90 -7.26
C PHE A 45 18.18 -10.17 -7.48
N LEU A 46 18.10 -8.87 -7.79
CA LEU A 46 19.27 -8.11 -8.23
C LEU A 46 19.53 -6.93 -7.29
N THR A 47 20.71 -6.95 -6.65
CA THR A 47 21.55 -5.75 -6.65
C THR A 47 21.54 -5.19 -8.06
N LYS A 48 21.00 -3.98 -8.24
CA LYS A 48 20.95 -3.37 -9.57
C LYS A 48 22.35 -2.90 -9.91
N GLU A 49 23.03 -3.72 -10.72
CA GLU A 49 24.22 -3.29 -11.42
C GLU A 49 23.78 -2.35 -12.54
N VAL A 50 24.25 -1.11 -12.46
CA VAL A 50 23.97 -0.06 -13.45
C VAL A 50 25.27 0.23 -14.17
N MET A 51 25.22 0.35 -15.50
CA MET A 51 26.34 0.86 -16.29
C MET A 51 26.35 2.38 -16.20
N VAL A 52 27.40 2.95 -15.61
CA VAL A 52 27.64 4.40 -15.58
C VAL A 52 29.06 4.64 -16.10
N ASP A 53 29.19 5.36 -17.20
CA ASP A 53 30.48 5.67 -17.85
C ASP A 53 31.37 4.44 -18.08
N ASP A 54 30.80 3.40 -18.70
CA ASP A 54 31.43 2.08 -18.95
C ASP A 54 31.88 1.31 -17.70
N ARG A 55 31.37 1.68 -16.52
CA ARG A 55 31.61 0.96 -15.27
C ARG A 55 30.34 0.33 -14.74
N LEU A 56 30.46 -0.94 -14.38
CA LEU A 56 29.40 -1.68 -13.68
C LEU A 56 29.41 -1.27 -12.21
N VAL A 57 28.37 -0.57 -11.76
CA VAL A 57 28.23 -0.11 -10.37
C VAL A 57 27.04 -0.77 -9.68
N THR A 58 27.30 -1.36 -8.52
CA THR A 58 26.26 -1.91 -7.66
C THR A 58 25.55 -0.78 -6.91
N MET A 59 24.29 -0.50 -7.25
CA MET A 59 23.49 0.45 -6.50
C MET A 59 22.87 -0.21 -5.26
N GLN A 60 23.13 0.36 -4.09
CA GLN A 60 22.45 0.03 -2.84
C GLN A 60 21.79 1.28 -2.26
N VAL A 61 20.54 1.14 -1.82
CA VAL A 61 19.87 2.20 -1.05
C VAL A 61 20.21 1.96 0.43
N PRO A 62 20.87 2.91 1.11
CA PRO A 62 21.15 2.75 2.54
C PRO A 62 19.86 2.66 3.36
N THR A 63 19.79 1.71 4.30
CA THR A 63 18.64 1.49 5.18
C THR A 63 18.15 2.77 5.85
N LYS A 64 19.07 3.64 6.32
CA LYS A 64 18.73 4.92 6.96
C LYS A 64 17.92 5.85 6.04
N ARG A 65 18.23 5.86 4.75
CA ARG A 65 17.54 6.69 3.76
C ARG A 65 16.13 6.18 3.50
N ALA A 66 15.97 4.86 3.38
CA ALA A 66 14.67 4.22 3.21
C ALA A 66 13.77 4.46 4.45
N GLN A 67 14.31 4.27 5.65
CA GLN A 67 13.59 4.52 6.90
C GLN A 67 13.16 5.99 7.04
N ALA A 68 14.06 6.94 6.77
CA ALA A 68 13.74 8.37 6.82
C ALA A 68 12.63 8.76 5.83
N TRP A 69 12.65 8.19 4.62
CA TRP A 69 11.59 8.40 3.64
C TRP A 69 10.24 7.87 4.13
N CYS A 70 10.22 6.64 4.66
CA CYS A 70 9.02 6.03 5.23
C CYS A 70 8.45 6.86 6.41
N GLN A 71 9.32 7.36 7.28
CA GLN A 71 8.94 8.26 8.39
C GLN A 71 8.30 9.56 7.88
N SER A 72 8.88 10.16 6.83
CA SER A 72 8.36 11.41 6.24
C SER A 72 7.00 11.26 5.56
N LYS A 73 6.64 10.05 5.12
CA LYS A 73 5.38 9.75 4.41
C LYS A 73 4.31 9.22 5.35
N SER A 74 4.07 9.91 6.47
CA SER A 74 3.09 9.52 7.50
C SER A 74 3.48 8.26 8.27
N ASN A 75 4.77 8.11 8.60
CA ASN A 75 5.27 7.03 9.45
C ASN A 75 4.91 5.62 8.94
N ILE A 76 5.11 5.38 7.64
CA ILE A 76 4.90 4.07 7.03
C ILE A 76 5.86 3.06 7.69
N PRO A 77 5.38 1.90 8.16
CA PRO A 77 6.27 0.86 8.67
C PRO A 77 7.24 0.35 7.60
N TYR A 78 8.51 0.26 7.95
CA TYR A 78 9.58 -0.24 7.07
C TYR A 78 10.06 -1.61 7.54
N PHE A 79 10.23 -2.55 6.60
CA PHE A 79 10.74 -3.89 6.85
C PHE A 79 11.77 -4.29 5.78
N GLU A 80 12.88 -4.88 6.20
CA GLU A 80 13.81 -5.58 5.30
C GLU A 80 13.46 -7.06 5.31
N THR A 81 13.09 -7.62 4.15
CA THR A 81 12.60 -8.99 4.04
C THR A 81 13.42 -9.79 3.04
N SER A 82 13.75 -11.04 3.37
CA SER A 82 14.33 -12.01 2.42
C SER A 82 13.28 -13.04 2.07
N ALA A 83 12.72 -12.97 0.85
CA ALA A 83 11.78 -13.99 0.38
C ALA A 83 12.46 -15.36 0.25
N LYS A 84 13.77 -15.39 -0.06
CA LYS A 84 14.55 -16.63 -0.17
C LYS A 84 14.75 -17.32 1.17
N GLU A 85 15.09 -16.55 2.19
CA GLU A 85 15.43 -17.07 3.52
C GLU A 85 14.27 -16.97 4.52
N ALA A 86 13.10 -16.51 4.06
CA ALA A 86 11.92 -16.26 4.89
C ALA A 86 12.13 -15.20 6.01
N ILE A 87 13.14 -14.34 5.89
CA ILE A 87 13.44 -13.35 6.93
C ILE A 87 12.39 -12.22 6.88
N ASN A 88 11.80 -11.90 8.04
CA ASN A 88 10.83 -10.82 8.28
C ASN A 88 9.55 -10.83 7.42
N VAL A 89 9.32 -11.87 6.62
CA VAL A 89 8.13 -11.97 5.76
C VAL A 89 6.86 -11.98 6.62
N ASP A 90 6.78 -12.86 7.61
CA ASP A 90 5.61 -12.97 8.47
C ASP A 90 5.35 -11.70 9.30
N GLN A 91 6.41 -11.09 9.84
CA GLN A 91 6.29 -9.85 10.62
C GLN A 91 5.78 -8.68 9.78
N ALA A 92 6.23 -8.57 8.53
CA ALA A 92 5.75 -7.55 7.61
C ALA A 92 4.24 -7.72 7.32
N PHE A 93 3.80 -8.94 6.96
CA PHE A 93 2.38 -9.19 6.67
C PHE A 93 1.48 -9.08 7.91
N GLN A 94 1.95 -9.47 9.10
CA GLN A 94 1.21 -9.25 10.34
C GLN A 94 1.02 -7.76 10.65
N THR A 95 2.02 -6.94 10.37
CA THR A 95 1.94 -5.49 10.57
C THR A 95 0.95 -4.86 9.59
N ILE A 96 0.96 -5.30 8.32
CA ILE A 96 -0.03 -4.88 7.33
C ILE A 96 -1.45 -5.24 7.81
N ALA A 97 -1.68 -6.49 8.22
CA ALA A 97 -2.99 -6.92 8.69
C ALA A 97 -3.45 -6.13 9.92
N ARG A 98 -2.56 -5.88 10.89
CA ARG A 98 -2.86 -5.09 12.09
C ARG A 98 -3.23 -3.65 11.73
N ASN A 99 -2.52 -3.03 10.79
CA ASN A 99 -2.79 -1.66 10.39
C ASN A 99 -4.07 -1.54 9.56
N ALA A 100 -4.36 -2.50 8.68
CA ALA A 100 -5.59 -2.54 7.91
C ALA A 100 -6.83 -2.69 8.81
N LEU A 101 -6.76 -3.53 9.85
CA LEU A 101 -7.84 -3.65 10.84
C LEU A 101 -8.08 -2.36 11.64
N LYS A 102 -7.02 -1.57 11.88
CA LYS A 102 -7.16 -0.25 12.54
C LYS A 102 -7.78 0.80 11.62
N GLN A 103 -7.54 0.71 10.31
CA GLN A 103 -8.15 1.61 9.33
C GLN A 103 -9.65 1.32 9.12
N GLU A 104 -10.07 0.06 9.13
CA GLU A 104 -11.50 -0.27 8.94
C GLU A 104 -12.43 0.35 10.01
N SER A 105 -11.95 0.59 11.24
CA SER A 105 -12.75 1.29 12.25
C SER A 105 -13.03 2.76 11.93
N GLU A 106 -12.28 3.39 11.02
CA GLU A 106 -12.50 4.80 10.61
C GLU A 106 -13.38 4.93 9.35
N THR A 107 -13.35 3.94 8.45
CA THR A 107 -14.07 4.03 7.16
C THR A 107 -15.54 3.59 7.22
N ASP A 108 -15.98 2.93 8.29
CA ASP A 108 -17.34 2.37 8.44
C ASP A 108 -18.36 3.40 8.99
N THR A 109 -18.09 4.71 8.92
CA THR A 109 -19.02 5.74 9.45
C THR A 109 -18.99 7.04 8.65
N TYR A 110 -19.48 7.03 7.41
CA TYR A 110 -20.01 8.25 6.80
C TYR A 110 -21.15 7.96 5.84
N PHE A 111 -22.35 7.85 6.40
CA PHE A 111 -23.60 8.07 5.65
C PHE A 111 -24.13 9.44 6.08
N PRO A 112 -24.11 10.47 5.22
CA PRO A 112 -24.72 11.75 5.56
C PRO A 112 -26.24 11.58 5.67
N ASP A 113 -26.83 11.99 6.80
CA ASP A 113 -28.21 11.66 7.19
C ASP A 113 -29.32 12.30 6.34
N LYS A 114 -28.99 13.23 5.43
CA LYS A 114 -29.85 13.77 4.37
C LYS A 114 -29.04 14.82 3.61
N ILE A 115 -29.10 14.79 2.28
CA ILE A 115 -28.64 15.90 1.45
C ILE A 115 -29.84 16.84 1.31
N GLU A 116 -29.82 17.97 2.05
CA GLU A 116 -30.80 19.03 1.82
C GLU A 116 -30.46 19.79 0.53
N LEU A 117 -31.21 19.52 -0.53
CA LEU A 117 -31.19 20.34 -1.74
C LEU A 117 -31.80 21.70 -1.40
N LYS A 118 -30.96 22.73 -1.25
CA LYS A 118 -31.43 24.12 -1.22
C LYS A 118 -32.03 24.44 -2.58
N ASN A 119 -33.36 24.43 -2.66
CA ASN A 119 -34.11 25.04 -3.76
C ASN A 119 -33.96 26.57 -3.62
N GLU A 120 -32.90 27.12 -4.21
CA GLU A 120 -32.79 28.55 -4.44
C GLU A 120 -33.86 28.96 -5.45
N ARG A 121 -35.01 29.45 -4.95
CA ARG A 121 -35.93 30.23 -5.78
C ARG A 121 -35.30 31.62 -5.95
N PRO A 122 -35.24 32.17 -7.18
CA PRO A 122 -34.79 33.55 -7.36
C PRO A 122 -35.71 34.51 -6.58
N PRO A 123 -35.18 35.62 -6.04
CA PRO A 123 -35.97 36.55 -5.24
C PRO A 123 -37.09 37.19 -6.08
N PRO A 124 -38.25 37.49 -5.48
CA PRO A 124 -39.31 38.20 -6.19
C PRO A 124 -38.83 39.62 -6.50
N SER A 125 -38.81 39.97 -7.78
CA SER A 125 -38.70 41.34 -8.26
C SER A 125 -39.89 42.14 -7.74
N GLY A 126 -39.69 42.88 -6.67
CA GLY A 126 -40.62 43.89 -6.20
C GLY A 126 -40.47 45.16 -7.03
N ASP A 127 -41.30 45.31 -8.06
CA ASP A 127 -41.56 46.62 -8.65
C ASP A 127 -42.89 47.14 -8.09
N GLY A 128 -42.76 47.96 -7.05
CA GLY A 128 -43.80 48.84 -6.58
C GLY A 128 -43.98 50.00 -7.56
N CYS A 129 -45.15 50.05 -8.19
CA CYS A 129 -45.62 51.22 -8.92
C CYS A 129 -45.76 52.41 -7.95
N ASN A 130 -45.08 53.52 -8.24
CA ASN A 130 -45.37 54.82 -7.64
C ASN A 130 -45.07 55.93 -8.65
N CYS A 131 -46.04 56.85 -8.76
CA CYS A 131 -46.17 58.07 -9.59
C CYS A 131 -46.15 57.93 -11.11
#